data_AF-A0A351C207-F1
#
_entry.id   AF-A0A351C207-F1
#
_cell.length_a   1.000
_cell.length_b   1.000
_cell.length_c   1.000
_cell.angle_alpha   90.00
_cell.angle_beta   90.00
_cell.angle_gamma   90.00
#
_symmetry.space_group_name_H-M   'P 1'
#
loop_
_entity.id
_entity.type
_entity.pdbx_description
1 polymer ?
#
loop_
_entity_poly.entity_id
_entity_poly.type
_entity_poly.pdbx_seq_one_letter_code
_entity_poly.pdbx_strand_id
1 'polypeptide(L)'
;MKNIYFNSEISCIEKLIISSLKIPALILMENAGRSFTEILLREFPDIKDHQIIIFTGKGNNAGDGFVTARHLCNLKLDVKLVMLSGRKDLSGDAGINFDILKNSKYISEYISV
;
A
#
# COMPACT_ATOMS: atom_id res chain seq x y z
N MET A 1 0.08 -11.18 -27.09
CA MET A 1 -1.15 -11.12 -26.26
C MET A 1 -0.78 -10.55 -24.91
N LYS A 2 -1.58 -9.63 -24.35
CA LYS A 2 -1.45 -9.31 -22.92
C LYS A 2 -2.13 -10.45 -22.15
N ASN A 3 -1.39 -11.11 -21.27
CA ASN A 3 -1.98 -12.07 -20.36
C ASN A 3 -2.83 -11.29 -19.35
N ILE A 4 -4.12 -11.60 -19.30
CA ILE A 4 -5.06 -11.05 -18.32
C ILE A 4 -5.42 -12.21 -17.41
N TYR A 5 -5.29 -12.01 -16.10
CA TYR A 5 -5.51 -13.03 -15.09
C TYR A 5 -6.71 -12.69 -14.22
N PHE A 6 -7.49 -13.70 -13.86
CA PHE A 6 -8.54 -13.59 -12.86
C PHE A 6 -7.93 -13.48 -11.45
N ASN A 7 -8.71 -12.92 -10.52
CA ASN A 7 -8.29 -12.78 -9.13
C ASN A 7 -7.92 -14.14 -8.48
N SER A 8 -8.62 -15.21 -8.84
CA SER A 8 -8.34 -16.57 -8.36
C SER A 8 -6.98 -17.09 -8.84
N GLU A 9 -6.58 -16.75 -10.06
CA GLU A 9 -5.28 -17.12 -10.62
C GLU A 9 -4.15 -16.37 -9.93
N ILE A 10 -4.30 -15.05 -9.73
CA ILE A 10 -3.34 -14.25 -8.97
C ILE A 10 -3.20 -14.79 -7.54
N SER A 11 -4.32 -15.07 -6.86
CA SER A 11 -4.32 -15.64 -5.51
C SER A 11 -3.61 -17.00 -5.46
N CYS A 12 -3.74 -17.83 -6.50
CA CYS A 12 -3.05 -19.11 -6.62
C CYS A 12 -1.53 -18.90 -6.76
N ILE A 13 -1.12 -17.97 -7.63
CA ILE A 13 0.28 -17.61 -7.86
C ILE A 13 0.92 -17.06 -6.58
N GLU A 14 0.26 -16.16 -5.86
CA GLU A 14 0.76 -15.62 -4.59
C GLU A 14 1.00 -16.74 -3.56
N LYS A 15 0.07 -17.70 -3.44
CA LYS A 15 0.23 -18.87 -2.57
C LYS A 15 1.43 -19.72 -2.98
N LEU A 16 1.66 -19.92 -4.27
CA LEU A 16 2.83 -20.65 -4.78
C LEU A 16 4.13 -19.90 -4.46
N ILE A 17 4.16 -18.58 -4.65
CA ILE A 17 5.32 -17.74 -4.33
C ILE A 17 5.66 -17.86 -2.83
N ILE A 18 4.66 -17.76 -1.96
CA ILE A 18 4.86 -17.83 -0.50
C ILE A 18 5.30 -19.24 -0.09
N SER A 19 4.65 -20.28 -0.59
CA SER A 19 4.89 -21.66 -0.14
C SER A 19 6.15 -22.27 -0.73
N SER A 20 6.44 -22.00 -2.01
CA SER A 20 7.53 -22.64 -2.76
C SER A 20 8.78 -21.76 -2.81
N LEU A 21 8.63 -20.47 -3.14
CA LEU A 21 9.76 -19.53 -3.21
C LEU A 21 10.10 -18.90 -1.87
N LYS A 22 9.27 -19.11 -0.84
CA LYS A 22 9.45 -18.59 0.53
C LYS A 22 9.52 -17.06 0.60
N ILE A 23 8.96 -16.37 -0.40
CA ILE A 23 8.87 -14.90 -0.38
C ILE A 23 7.65 -14.53 0.46
N PRO A 24 7.82 -13.80 1.59
CA PRO A 24 6.70 -13.43 2.44
C PRO A 24 5.68 -12.53 1.73
N ALA A 25 4.40 -12.68 2.05
CA ALA A 25 3.32 -11.83 1.52
C ALA A 25 3.58 -10.34 1.81
N LEU A 26 4.14 -10.01 2.98
CA LEU A 26 4.58 -8.67 3.34
C LEU A 26 5.56 -8.05 2.32
N ILE A 27 6.46 -8.85 1.74
CA ILE A 27 7.41 -8.38 0.71
C ILE A 27 6.71 -8.17 -0.63
N LEU A 28 5.71 -9.00 -0.97
CA LEU A 28 4.90 -8.79 -2.17
C LEU A 28 4.13 -7.47 -2.08
N MET A 29 3.53 -7.20 -0.92
CA MET A 29 2.83 -5.95 -0.61
C MET A 29 3.78 -4.73 -0.65
N GLU A 30 4.99 -4.85 -0.10
CA GLU A 30 6.02 -3.81 -0.20
C GLU A 30 6.34 -3.48 -1.66
N ASN A 31 6.52 -4.51 -2.48
CA ASN A 31 6.84 -4.35 -3.90
C ASN A 31 5.68 -3.74 -4.68
N ALA A 32 4.44 -4.13 -4.39
CA ALA A 32 3.25 -3.60 -5.03
C ALA A 32 3.09 -2.09 -4.76
N GLY A 33 3.11 -1.69 -3.49
CA GLY A 33 3.00 -0.28 -3.11
C GLY A 33 4.16 0.57 -3.62
N ARG A 34 5.41 0.08 -3.52
CA ARG A 34 6.58 0.78 -4.07
C ARG A 34 6.47 0.98 -5.59
N SER A 35 6.15 -0.08 -6.33
CA SER A 35 6.02 -0.01 -7.79
C SER A 35 4.92 0.95 -8.21
N PHE A 36 3.81 0.96 -7.46
CA PHE A 36 2.74 1.92 -7.69
C PHE A 36 3.21 3.36 -7.44
N THR A 37 3.96 3.63 -6.38
CA THR A 37 4.58 4.96 -6.15
C THR A 37 5.50 5.36 -7.31
N GLU A 38 6.35 4.47 -7.79
CA GLU A 38 7.26 4.75 -8.92
C GLU A 38 6.48 5.11 -10.20
N ILE A 39 5.38 4.40 -10.49
CA ILE A 39 4.49 4.71 -11.61
C ILE A 39 3.83 6.07 -11.39
N LEU A 40 3.28 6.32 -10.20
CA LEU A 40 2.59 7.58 -9.88
C LEU A 40 3.50 8.80 -10.13
N LEU A 41 4.75 8.76 -9.67
CA LEU A 41 5.72 9.84 -9.87
C LEU A 41 6.07 10.06 -11.35
N ARG A 42 6.08 9.00 -12.15
CA ARG A 42 6.37 9.07 -13.58
C ARG A 42 5.21 9.66 -14.37
N GLU A 43 3.99 9.23 -14.07
CA GLU A 43 2.79 9.67 -14.79
C GLU A 43 2.34 11.08 -14.37
N PHE A 44 2.71 11.53 -13.16
CA PHE A 44 2.38 12.86 -12.63
C PHE A 44 3.64 13.62 -12.18
N PRO A 45 4.41 14.23 -13.11
CA PRO A 45 5.66 14.91 -12.77
C PRO A 45 5.51 16.14 -11.85
N ASP A 46 4.33 16.73 -11.80
CA ASP A 46 3.95 17.89 -10.97
C ASP A 46 3.32 17.49 -9.64
N ILE A 47 3.27 16.20 -9.30
CA ILE A 47 2.59 15.69 -8.09
C ILE A 47 3.07 16.33 -6.78
N LYS A 48 4.30 16.85 -6.73
CA LYS A 48 4.86 17.57 -5.58
C LYS A 48 4.16 18.90 -5.26
N ASP A 49 3.46 19.46 -6.24
CA ASP A 49 2.76 20.74 -6.12
C ASP A 49 1.29 20.54 -5.66
N HIS A 50 0.88 19.27 -5.44
CA HIS A 50 -0.48 18.89 -5.08
C HIS A 50 -0.53 18.09 -3.78
N GLN A 51 -1.66 18.17 -3.07
CA GLN A 51 -1.97 17.28 -1.96
C GLN A 51 -2.47 15.93 -2.47
N ILE A 52 -1.86 14.84 -2.00
CA ILE A 52 -2.24 13.47 -2.34
C ILE A 52 -3.16 12.93 -1.25
N ILE A 53 -4.37 12.52 -1.61
CA ILE A 53 -5.31 11.88 -0.68
C ILE A 53 -5.42 10.40 -0.99
N ILE A 54 -5.09 9.54 -0.02
CA ILE A 54 -5.14 8.09 -0.15
C ILE A 54 -6.29 7.54 0.68
N PHE A 55 -7.21 6.83 0.02
CA PHE A 55 -8.32 6.14 0.68
C PHE A 55 -7.99 4.67 0.85
N THR A 56 -8.11 4.15 2.07
CA THR A 56 -7.86 2.74 2.37
C THR A 56 -9.04 2.10 3.07
N GLY A 57 -9.42 0.89 2.63
CA GLY A 57 -10.32 0.01 3.38
C GLY A 57 -9.58 -0.78 4.47
N LYS A 58 -9.95 -2.05 4.65
CA LYS A 58 -9.35 -2.97 5.67
C LYS A 58 -8.53 -4.15 5.13
N GLY A 59 -8.64 -4.43 3.82
CA GLY A 59 -8.05 -5.62 3.20
C GLY A 59 -6.62 -5.42 2.70
N ASN A 60 -6.14 -6.33 1.83
CA ASN A 60 -4.79 -6.28 1.27
C ASN A 60 -4.48 -4.93 0.57
N ASN A 61 -5.45 -4.39 -0.18
CA ASN A 61 -5.31 -3.08 -0.82
C ASN A 61 -5.07 -1.93 0.19
N ALA A 62 -5.54 -2.07 1.43
CA ALA A 62 -5.22 -1.09 2.48
C ALA A 62 -3.72 -1.14 2.80
N GLY A 63 -3.15 -2.33 2.90
CA GLY A 63 -1.72 -2.56 3.07
C GLY A 63 -0.88 -1.95 1.94
N ASP A 64 -1.26 -2.18 0.68
CA ASP A 64 -0.60 -1.53 -0.48
C ASP A 64 -0.70 -0.01 -0.40
N GLY A 65 -1.85 0.51 0.04
CA GLY A 65 -2.08 1.94 0.28
C GLY A 65 -1.18 2.50 1.38
N PHE A 66 -0.98 1.78 2.49
CA PHE A 66 -0.08 2.20 3.57
C PHE A 66 1.39 2.17 3.14
N VAL A 67 1.80 1.17 2.36
CA VAL A 67 3.13 1.13 1.73
C VAL A 67 3.32 2.34 0.82
N THR A 68 2.34 2.59 -0.07
CA THR A 68 2.35 3.73 -1.00
C THR A 68 2.46 5.06 -0.24
N ALA A 69 1.64 5.24 0.80
CA ALA A 69 1.67 6.43 1.64
C ALA A 69 3.05 6.63 2.27
N ARG A 70 3.65 5.57 2.83
CA ARG A 70 5.00 5.64 3.41
C ARG A 70 6.05 6.06 2.37
N HIS A 71 6.03 5.50 1.16
CA HIS A 71 6.98 5.86 0.11
C HIS A 71 6.81 7.31 -0.35
N LEU A 72 5.58 7.79 -0.50
CA LEU A 72 5.31 9.19 -0.86
C LEU A 72 5.75 10.15 0.26
N CYS A 73 5.49 9.80 1.52
CA CYS A 73 5.97 10.57 2.67
C CYS A 73 7.51 10.59 2.78
N ASN A 74 8.18 9.48 2.50
CA ASN A 74 9.66 9.41 2.46
C ASN A 74 10.24 10.41 1.44
N LEU A 75 9.49 10.70 0.37
CA LEU A 75 9.83 11.70 -0.65
C LEU A 75 9.41 13.12 -0.29
N LYS A 76 8.90 13.34 0.93
CA LYS A 76 8.45 14.64 1.48
C LYS A 76 7.27 15.25 0.72
N LEU A 77 6.41 14.40 0.14
CA LEU A 77 5.17 14.84 -0.51
C LEU A 77 4.07 15.06 0.54
N ASP A 78 3.12 15.96 0.24
CA ASP A 78 1.95 16.21 1.08
C ASP A 78 0.93 15.08 0.89
N VAL A 79 0.85 14.18 1.89
CA VAL A 79 0.00 12.98 1.86
C VAL A 79 -0.99 13.02 3.00
N LYS A 80 -2.27 12.89 2.66
CA LYS A 80 -3.37 12.71 3.61
C LYS A 80 -3.93 11.29 3.50
N LEU A 81 -3.94 10.56 4.62
CA LEU A 81 -4.52 9.22 4.70
C LEU A 81 -5.95 9.27 5.25
N VAL A 82 -6.89 8.68 4.51
CA VAL A 82 -8.28 8.49 4.91
C VAL A 82 -8.58 6.99 4.99
N MET A 83 -8.81 6.51 6.20
CA MET A 83 -9.17 5.14 6.48
C MET A 83 -10.69 5.01 6.56
N LEU A 84 -11.26 4.10 5.77
CA LEU A 84 -12.70 3.76 5.79
C LEU A 84 -13.03 2.71 6.87
N SER A 85 -12.04 2.35 7.68
CA SER A 85 -12.11 1.38 8.76
C SER A 85 -11.02 1.68 9.77
N GLY A 86 -11.26 1.40 11.06
CA GLY A 86 -10.29 1.73 12.10
C GLY A 86 -9.11 0.77 12.15
N ARG A 87 -8.06 1.16 12.88
CA ARG A 87 -6.89 0.30 13.15
C ARG A 87 -7.28 -1.09 13.68
N LYS A 88 -8.35 -1.20 14.48
CA LYS A 88 -8.84 -2.47 15.04
C LYS A 88 -9.35 -3.45 13.98
N ASP A 89 -9.76 -2.94 12.82
CA ASP A 89 -10.31 -3.72 11.71
C ASP A 89 -9.21 -4.21 10.75
N LEU A 90 -7.97 -3.73 10.94
CA LEU A 90 -6.80 -4.18 10.21
C LEU A 90 -6.21 -5.44 10.84
N SER A 91 -5.81 -6.37 9.99
CA SER A 91 -5.15 -7.62 10.39
C SER A 91 -4.06 -8.00 9.39
N GLY A 92 -3.21 -8.96 9.78
CA GLY A 92 -2.13 -9.47 8.93
C GLY A 92 -1.20 -8.36 8.42
N ASP A 93 -0.77 -8.50 7.17
CA ASP A 93 0.21 -7.61 6.54
C ASP A 93 -0.26 -6.17 6.41
N ALA A 94 -1.57 -5.94 6.23
CA ALA A 94 -2.13 -4.58 6.19
C ALA A 94 -1.98 -3.89 7.55
N GLY A 95 -2.23 -4.60 8.65
CA GLY A 95 -2.01 -4.07 10.01
C GLY A 95 -0.54 -3.75 10.28
N ILE A 96 0.37 -4.64 9.85
CA ILE A 96 1.82 -4.42 9.97
C ILE A 96 2.24 -3.14 9.22
N ASN A 97 1.81 -2.98 7.96
CA ASN A 97 2.18 -1.81 7.18
C ASN A 97 1.59 -0.49 7.70
N PHE A 98 0.38 -0.53 8.26
CA PHE A 98 -0.17 0.63 8.97
C PHE A 98 0.69 0.98 10.19
N ASP A 99 1.08 0.00 11.00
CA ASP A 99 1.89 0.25 12.20
C ASP A 99 3.27 0.82 11.83
N ILE A 100 3.89 0.32 10.75
CA ILE A 100 5.14 0.88 10.20
C ILE A 100 4.94 2.34 9.79
N LEU A 101 3.89 2.64 9.01
CA LEU A 101 3.58 4.00 8.55
C LEU A 101 3.37 4.95 9.73
N LYS A 102 2.58 4.53 10.72
CA LYS A 102 2.32 5.31 11.94
C LYS A 102 3.59 5.56 12.74
N ASN A 103 4.43 4.54 12.93
CA ASN A 103 5.66 4.63 13.71
C ASN A 103 6.77 5.40 12.99
N SER A 104 6.69 5.53 11.67
CA SER A 104 7.59 6.37 10.87
C SER A 104 7.37 7.88 11.10
N LYS A 105 6.33 8.26 11.86
CA LYS A 105 5.95 9.64 12.22
C LYS A 105 5.66 10.57 11.04
N TYR A 106 5.45 10.01 9.85
CA TYR A 106 5.11 10.79 8.67
C TYR A 106 3.67 11.30 8.66
N ILE A 107 2.77 10.51 9.24
CA ILE A 107 1.35 10.84 9.31
C ILE A 107 0.99 11.01 10.79
N SER A 108 0.88 12.27 11.22
CA SER A 108 0.44 12.62 12.57
C SER A 108 -1.08 12.53 12.73
N GLU A 109 -1.82 12.71 11.63
CA GLU A 109 -3.29 12.72 11.60
C GLU A 109 -3.80 11.88 10.43
N TYR A 110 -4.67 10.92 10.73
CA TYR A 110 -5.44 10.17 9.74
C TYR A 110 -6.92 10.21 10.13
N ILE A 111 -7.79 10.26 9.14
CA ILE A 111 -9.24 10.22 9.38
C ILE A 111 -9.66 8.75 9.35
N SER A 112 -10.33 8.27 10.41
CA SER A 112 -11.02 6.98 10.39
C SER A 112 -12.52 7.26 10.39
N VAL A 113 -13.23 6.76 9.37
CA VAL A 113 -14.70 6.82 9.26
C VAL A 113 -15.33 5.56 9.86
#